data_AF-A0A940VIP0-F1
#
_entry.id   AF-A0A940VIP0-F1
#
_cell.length_a   1.000
_cell.length_b   1.000
_cell.length_c   1.000
_cell.angle_alpha   90.00
_cell.angle_beta   90.00
_cell.angle_gamma   90.00
#
_symmetry.space_group_name_H-M   'P 1'
#
loop_
_entity.id
_entity.type
_entity.pdbx_description
1 polymer ?
#
loop_
_entity_poly.entity_id
_entity_poly.type
_entity_poly.pdbx_seq_one_letter_code
_entity_poly.pdbx_strand_id
1 'polypeptide(L)'
;MREEITKQSLVSLMKELARRAPRRGAYRVYFVGGGTAVYFGWRHSSVDVDLCSDQEIVFRHIQEIKERLNINIEFARPEDLVPPLKGTADRHVFIDTVGAITFYHYDPYAQLLSKVVRGFQRDLDDAREFMDSGMVDPQEFRSLVGSIPDSAYAKYPSLSKAGVEKTVETFLMEKS
;
A
#
# COMPACT_ATOMS: atom_id res chain seq x y z
N MET A 1 -9.04 1.46 -23.80
CA MET A 1 -9.19 1.90 -22.40
C MET A 1 -9.06 0.66 -21.53
N ARG A 2 -8.32 0.74 -20.42
CA ARG A 2 -8.11 -0.39 -19.50
C ARG A 2 -9.33 -0.54 -18.60
N GLU A 3 -9.57 -1.75 -18.11
CA GLU A 3 -10.64 -2.03 -17.16
C GLU A 3 -10.30 -1.50 -15.77
N GLU A 4 -11.33 -1.05 -15.04
CA GLU A 4 -11.18 -0.71 -13.64
C GLU A 4 -10.88 -1.95 -12.79
N ILE A 5 -10.10 -1.75 -11.73
CA ILE A 5 -9.71 -2.79 -10.81
C ILE A 5 -10.83 -3.03 -9.81
N THR A 6 -11.47 -4.19 -9.89
CA THR A 6 -12.43 -4.67 -8.89
C THR A 6 -11.77 -5.72 -7.99
N LYS A 7 -12.45 -6.14 -6.92
CA LYS A 7 -11.98 -7.26 -6.08
C LYS A 7 -11.75 -8.55 -6.90
N GLN A 8 -12.57 -8.82 -7.90
CA GLN A 8 -12.39 -9.96 -8.80
C GLN A 8 -11.15 -9.80 -9.70
N SER A 9 -10.87 -8.57 -10.15
CA SER A 9 -9.66 -8.24 -10.90
C SER A 9 -8.41 -8.51 -10.04
N LEU A 10 -8.41 -8.12 -8.77
CA LEU A 10 -7.31 -8.40 -7.81
C LEU A 10 -7.07 -9.90 -7.64
N VAL A 11 -8.13 -10.70 -7.46
CA VAL A 11 -8.02 -12.16 -7.35
C VAL A 11 -7.46 -12.79 -8.63
N SER A 12 -7.89 -12.31 -9.80
CA SER A 12 -7.39 -12.78 -11.09
C SER A 12 -5.92 -12.44 -11.31
N LEU A 13 -5.50 -11.26 -10.85
CA LEU A 13 -4.11 -10.82 -10.85
C LEU A 13 -3.23 -11.69 -9.94
N MET A 14 -3.66 -11.97 -8.70
CA MET A 14 -2.91 -12.85 -7.79
C MET A 14 -2.67 -14.23 -8.40
N LYS A 15 -3.72 -14.82 -8.99
CA LYS A 15 -3.62 -16.12 -9.68
C LYS A 15 -2.65 -16.08 -10.86
N GLU A 16 -2.66 -15.00 -11.64
CA GLU A 16 -1.78 -14.88 -12.80
C GLU A 16 -0.32 -14.63 -12.43
N LEU A 17 -0.06 -13.79 -11.42
CA LEU A 17 1.27 -13.60 -10.86
C LEU A 17 1.83 -14.94 -10.36
N ALA A 18 1.05 -15.68 -9.57
CA ALA A 18 1.45 -16.98 -9.06
C ALA A 18 1.72 -18.00 -10.17
N ARG A 19 0.91 -18.01 -11.24
CA ARG A 19 1.08 -18.92 -12.38
C ARG A 19 2.40 -18.70 -13.12
N ARG A 20 2.88 -17.45 -13.16
CA ARG A 20 4.12 -17.06 -13.86
C ARG A 20 5.33 -16.91 -12.95
N ALA A 21 5.14 -17.02 -11.64
CA ALA A 21 6.21 -16.98 -10.67
C ALA A 21 7.21 -18.12 -10.92
N PRO A 22 8.50 -17.95 -10.58
CA PRO A 22 9.43 -19.06 -10.60
C PRO A 22 8.93 -20.22 -9.73
N ARG A 23 9.06 -21.45 -10.23
CA ARG A 23 8.54 -22.65 -9.55
C ARG A 23 9.28 -23.02 -8.27
N ARG A 24 10.51 -22.54 -8.09
CA ARG A 24 11.33 -22.80 -6.91
C ARG A 24 11.57 -21.49 -6.18
N GLY A 25 11.15 -21.41 -4.92
CA GLY A 25 11.29 -20.24 -4.08
C GLY A 25 10.01 -19.94 -3.30
N ALA A 26 10.12 -18.99 -2.38
CA ALA A 26 8.98 -18.38 -1.71
C ALA A 26 9.09 -16.87 -1.91
N TYR A 27 8.01 -16.27 -2.39
CA TYR A 27 7.99 -14.86 -2.76
C TYR A 27 6.87 -14.14 -2.03
N ARG A 28 7.05 -12.83 -1.85
CA ARG A 28 6.06 -11.95 -1.24
C ARG A 28 5.70 -10.84 -2.20
N VAL A 29 4.41 -10.61 -2.38
CA VAL A 29 3.89 -9.47 -3.15
C VAL A 29 2.97 -8.68 -2.24
N TYR A 30 3.14 -7.37 -2.24
CA TYR A 30 2.40 -6.45 -1.40
C TYR A 30 1.49 -5.58 -2.26
N PHE A 31 0.20 -5.55 -1.92
CA PHE A 31 -0.75 -4.56 -2.42
C PHE A 31 -0.60 -3.27 -1.64
N VAL A 32 -0.54 -2.16 -2.36
CA VAL A 32 -0.43 -0.80 -1.81
C VAL A 32 -1.64 0.02 -2.29
N GLY A 33 -2.00 1.06 -1.56
CA GLY A 33 -2.92 2.09 -2.04
C GLY A 33 -4.31 1.56 -2.37
N GLY A 34 -4.78 1.90 -3.57
CA GLY A 34 -6.17 1.64 -4.00
C GLY A 34 -6.54 0.15 -4.03
N GLY A 35 -5.57 -0.73 -4.25
CA GLY A 35 -5.80 -2.19 -4.21
C GLY A 35 -6.25 -2.68 -2.83
N THR A 36 -5.72 -2.09 -1.76
CA THR A 36 -6.15 -2.36 -0.38
C THR A 36 -7.61 -1.92 -0.17
N ALA A 37 -7.93 -0.68 -0.56
CA ALA A 37 -9.27 -0.13 -0.40
C ALA A 37 -10.35 -0.92 -1.18
N VAL A 38 -10.03 -1.38 -2.40
CA VAL A 38 -10.94 -2.23 -3.18
C VAL A 38 -11.11 -3.61 -2.55
N TYR A 39 -10.03 -4.22 -2.04
CA TYR A 39 -10.11 -5.56 -1.45
C TYR A 39 -10.99 -5.59 -0.18
N PHE A 40 -10.85 -4.60 0.69
CA PHE A 40 -11.64 -4.48 1.92
C PHE A 40 -13.05 -3.90 1.70
N GLY A 41 -13.35 -3.41 0.50
CA GLY A 41 -14.69 -2.92 0.14
C GLY A 41 -14.94 -1.45 0.48
N TRP A 42 -13.91 -0.70 0.86
CA TRP A 42 -13.97 0.77 1.04
C TRP A 42 -14.27 1.48 -0.29
N ARG A 43 -13.83 0.85 -1.39
CA ARG A 43 -14.09 1.29 -2.77
C ARG A 43 -14.70 0.15 -3.57
N HIS A 44 -15.56 0.49 -4.52
CA HIS A 44 -16.01 -0.46 -5.53
C HIS A 44 -14.88 -0.82 -6.51
N SER A 45 -14.10 0.18 -6.93
CA SER A 45 -13.03 0.01 -7.92
C SER A 45 -11.88 1.03 -7.79
N SER A 46 -10.77 0.75 -8.48
CA SER A 46 -9.60 1.63 -8.66
C SER A 46 -9.19 1.70 -10.12
N VAL A 47 -8.48 2.75 -10.53
CA VAL A 47 -8.00 2.92 -11.93
C VAL A 47 -6.82 1.99 -12.23
N ASP A 48 -6.03 1.70 -11.21
CA ASP A 48 -4.81 0.91 -11.23
C ASP A 48 -4.70 0.09 -9.94
N VAL A 49 -3.72 -0.81 -9.93
CA VAL A 49 -3.29 -1.55 -8.74
C VAL A 49 -1.81 -1.31 -8.50
N ASP A 50 -1.51 -0.76 -7.34
CA ASP A 50 -0.14 -0.56 -6.88
C ASP A 50 0.40 -1.84 -6.25
N LEU A 51 1.57 -2.27 -6.72
CA LEU A 51 2.25 -3.45 -6.20
C LEU A 51 3.70 -3.14 -5.83
N CYS A 52 4.21 -3.87 -4.85
CA CYS A 52 5.65 -4.04 -4.71
C CYS A 52 6.01 -5.46 -4.25
N SER A 53 7.29 -5.79 -4.33
CA SER A 53 7.86 -7.08 -3.89
C SER A 53 9.29 -6.83 -3.44
N ASP A 54 9.78 -7.61 -2.50
CA ASP A 54 11.21 -7.63 -2.13
C ASP A 54 12.07 -8.32 -3.21
N GLN A 55 11.42 -9.14 -4.06
CA GLN A 55 12.05 -9.91 -5.12
C GLN A 55 11.35 -9.63 -6.44
N GLU A 56 11.91 -8.72 -7.25
CA GLU A 56 11.32 -8.27 -8.53
C GLU A 56 11.14 -9.38 -9.56
N ILE A 57 11.80 -10.52 -9.36
CA ILE A 57 11.68 -11.70 -10.24
C ILE A 57 10.22 -12.14 -10.45
N VAL A 58 9.35 -11.94 -9.47
CA VAL A 58 7.91 -12.25 -9.57
C VAL A 58 7.17 -11.38 -10.59
N PHE A 59 7.74 -10.21 -10.94
CA PHE A 59 7.18 -9.27 -11.89
C PHE A 59 7.82 -9.35 -13.29
N ARG A 60 8.69 -10.33 -13.55
CA ARG A 60 9.36 -10.51 -14.86
C ARG A 60 8.39 -10.47 -16.05
N HIS A 61 7.16 -10.97 -15.86
CA HIS A 61 6.14 -11.04 -16.90
C HIS A 61 5.03 -9.97 -16.76
N ILE A 62 5.23 -8.92 -15.96
CA ILE A 62 4.15 -7.99 -15.60
C ILE A 62 3.50 -7.31 -16.81
N GLN A 63 4.26 -7.03 -17.88
CA GLN A 63 3.75 -6.40 -19.11
C GLN A 63 2.74 -7.30 -19.83
N GLU A 64 3.06 -8.59 -19.97
CA GLU A 64 2.12 -9.55 -20.55
C GLU A 64 0.92 -9.80 -19.63
N ILE A 65 1.12 -9.78 -18.31
CA ILE A 65 0.04 -9.95 -17.33
C ILE A 65 -0.95 -8.80 -17.41
N LYS A 66 -0.48 -7.54 -17.41
CA LYS A 66 -1.34 -6.37 -17.51
C LYS A 66 -2.15 -6.41 -18.79
N GLU A 67 -1.54 -6.77 -19.93
CA GLU A 67 -2.21 -6.88 -21.23
C GLU A 67 -3.28 -7.96 -21.22
N ARG A 68 -2.94 -9.17 -20.76
CA ARG A 68 -3.88 -10.29 -20.73
C ARG A 68 -5.09 -10.02 -19.83
N LEU A 69 -4.88 -9.36 -18.70
CA LEU A 69 -5.94 -9.00 -17.75
C LEU A 69 -6.64 -7.68 -18.10
N ASN A 70 -6.18 -6.95 -19.12
CA ASN A 70 -6.67 -5.63 -19.51
C ASN A 70 -6.69 -4.58 -18.37
N ILE A 71 -5.77 -4.68 -17.40
CA ILE A 71 -5.67 -3.77 -16.23
C ILE A 71 -4.45 -2.85 -16.28
N ASN A 72 -4.46 -1.80 -15.47
CA ASN A 72 -3.27 -1.00 -15.15
C ASN A 72 -2.60 -1.51 -13.87
N ILE A 73 -1.27 -1.57 -13.87
CA ILE A 73 -0.46 -1.95 -12.72
C ILE A 73 0.64 -0.91 -12.58
N GLU A 74 0.81 -0.38 -11.39
CA GLU A 74 1.89 0.54 -11.03
C GLU A 74 2.78 -0.10 -9.95
N PHE A 75 4.04 0.30 -9.92
CA PHE A 75 4.94 -0.06 -8.84
C PHE A 75 5.10 1.12 -7.92
N ALA A 76 4.68 0.95 -6.67
CA ALA A 76 4.75 1.97 -5.67
C ALA A 76 5.00 1.35 -4.30
N ARG A 77 5.70 2.11 -3.47
CA ARG A 77 5.89 1.84 -2.05
C ARG A 77 5.55 3.11 -1.26
N PRO A 78 5.02 2.99 -0.04
CA PRO A 78 4.88 4.16 0.83
C PRO A 78 6.20 4.95 0.97
N GLU A 79 7.34 4.23 0.99
CA GLU A 79 8.68 4.80 1.11
C GLU A 79 9.10 5.69 -0.07
N ASP A 80 8.42 5.63 -1.21
CA ASP A 80 8.68 6.54 -2.33
C ASP A 80 8.16 7.97 -2.04
N LEU A 81 7.31 8.11 -1.02
CA LEU A 81 6.58 9.34 -0.71
C LEU A 81 6.87 9.85 0.70
N VAL A 82 7.07 8.95 1.66
CA VAL A 82 7.25 9.28 3.08
C VAL A 82 8.35 8.44 3.71
N PRO A 83 9.01 8.91 4.79
CA PRO A 83 9.97 8.09 5.52
C PRO A 83 9.39 6.76 6.01
N PRO A 84 10.18 5.67 6.02
CA PRO A 84 9.72 4.38 6.52
C PRO A 84 9.42 4.43 8.02
N LEU A 85 8.37 3.74 8.43
CA LEU A 85 8.04 3.55 9.84
C LEU A 85 8.84 2.40 10.44
N LYS A 86 9.25 2.53 11.70
CA LYS A 86 9.91 1.44 12.42
C LYS A 86 8.96 0.24 12.49
N GLY A 87 9.45 -0.98 12.22
CA GLY A 87 8.67 -2.21 12.34
C GLY A 87 7.72 -2.51 11.17
N THR A 88 7.82 -1.79 10.03
CA THR A 88 6.97 -2.02 8.84
C THR A 88 6.91 -3.49 8.40
N ALA A 89 8.05 -4.19 8.44
CA ALA A 89 8.15 -5.58 7.99
C ALA A 89 7.24 -6.56 8.78
N ASP A 90 6.87 -6.20 10.01
CA ASP A 90 6.08 -7.05 10.92
C ASP A 90 4.58 -6.73 10.88
N ARG A 91 4.17 -5.68 10.15
CA ARG A 91 2.79 -5.17 10.10
C ARG A 91 2.07 -5.41 8.78
N HIS A 92 2.68 -6.12 7.84
CA HIS A 92 2.00 -6.52 6.61
C HIS A 92 0.83 -7.46 6.91
N VAL A 93 -0.33 -7.21 6.28
CA VAL A 93 -1.55 -7.98 6.54
C VAL A 93 -1.71 -9.07 5.49
N PHE A 94 -1.74 -10.32 5.91
CA PHE A 94 -1.89 -11.47 5.00
C PHE A 94 -3.19 -11.39 4.19
N ILE A 95 -3.10 -11.72 2.90
CA ILE A 95 -4.25 -11.85 1.99
C ILE A 95 -4.51 -13.32 1.68
N ASP A 96 -3.57 -13.96 0.98
CA ASP A 96 -3.68 -15.34 0.51
C ASP A 96 -2.29 -15.87 0.10
N THR A 97 -2.14 -17.20 0.01
CA THR A 97 -0.99 -17.85 -0.61
C THR A 97 -1.44 -18.58 -1.86
N VAL A 98 -0.94 -18.16 -3.03
CA VAL A 98 -1.22 -18.82 -4.31
C VAL A 98 0.09 -19.34 -4.89
N GLY A 99 0.24 -20.67 -4.94
CA GLY A 99 1.47 -21.30 -5.39
C GLY A 99 2.68 -20.89 -4.55
N ALA A 100 3.71 -20.32 -5.20
CA ALA A 100 4.94 -19.88 -4.55
C ALA A 100 4.90 -18.44 -4.01
N ILE A 101 3.79 -17.70 -4.22
CA ILE A 101 3.65 -16.31 -3.78
C ILE A 101 2.69 -16.23 -2.60
N THR A 102 3.12 -15.56 -1.55
CA THR A 102 2.23 -15.07 -0.49
C THR A 102 1.94 -13.59 -0.70
N PHE A 103 0.66 -13.24 -0.70
CA PHE A 103 0.19 -11.89 -0.92
C PHE A 103 -0.17 -11.23 0.41
N TYR A 104 0.16 -9.95 0.51
CA TYR A 104 -0.11 -9.14 1.69
C TYR A 104 -0.65 -7.77 1.27
N HIS A 105 -1.42 -7.12 2.13
CA HIS A 105 -1.47 -5.66 2.13
C HIS A 105 -0.20 -5.14 2.79
N TYR A 106 0.39 -4.10 2.22
CA TYR A 106 1.51 -3.42 2.84
C TYR A 106 1.10 -2.85 4.21
N ASP A 107 2.08 -2.57 5.08
CA ASP A 107 1.83 -2.06 6.43
C ASP A 107 0.75 -0.95 6.44
N PRO A 108 -0.41 -1.17 7.11
CA PRO A 108 -1.50 -0.20 7.17
C PRO A 108 -1.05 1.19 7.66
N TYR A 109 -0.10 1.25 8.60
CA TYR A 109 0.39 2.52 9.13
C TYR A 109 1.22 3.29 8.09
N ALA A 110 2.07 2.59 7.33
CA ALA A 110 2.85 3.20 6.25
C ALA A 110 1.94 3.67 5.10
N GLN A 111 0.93 2.87 4.75
CA GLN A 111 -0.09 3.28 3.76
C GLN A 111 -0.90 4.49 4.23
N LEU A 112 -1.28 4.55 5.51
CA LEU A 112 -1.96 5.69 6.09
C LEU A 112 -1.09 6.96 6.03
N LEU A 113 0.18 6.86 6.42
CA LEU A 113 1.11 8.00 6.40
C LEU A 113 1.25 8.59 5.00
N SER A 114 1.47 7.74 3.99
CA SER A 114 1.66 8.22 2.61
C SER A 114 0.40 8.92 2.08
N LYS A 115 -0.79 8.43 2.44
CA LYS A 115 -2.08 9.04 2.08
C LYS A 115 -2.30 10.39 2.74
N VAL A 116 -2.10 10.46 4.06
CA VAL A 116 -2.26 11.70 4.84
C VAL A 116 -1.30 12.78 4.35
N VAL A 117 -0.04 12.42 4.05
CA VAL A 117 0.95 13.38 3.55
C VAL A 117 0.64 13.87 2.12
N ARG A 118 0.11 13.00 1.24
CA ARG A 118 -0.32 13.43 -0.11
C ARG A 118 -1.55 14.33 -0.06
N GLY A 119 -2.47 14.09 0.87
CA GLY A 119 -3.59 14.99 1.17
C GLY A 119 -4.66 15.11 0.07
N PHE A 120 -4.66 14.27 -0.96
CA PHE A 120 -5.74 14.24 -1.94
C PHE A 120 -7.02 13.74 -1.27
N GLN A 121 -8.18 14.31 -1.64
CA GLN A 121 -9.47 13.94 -1.01
C GLN A 121 -9.69 12.43 -0.95
N ARG A 122 -9.46 11.73 -2.07
CA ARG A 122 -9.62 10.27 -2.15
C ARG A 122 -8.63 9.49 -1.26
N ASP A 123 -7.44 10.03 -1.06
CA ASP A 123 -6.44 9.46 -0.14
C ASP A 123 -6.86 9.68 1.32
N LEU A 124 -7.41 10.85 1.65
CA LEU A 124 -7.95 11.13 2.98
C LEU A 124 -9.17 10.26 3.30
N ASP A 125 -10.01 9.95 2.33
CA ASP A 125 -11.15 9.05 2.53
C ASP A 125 -10.68 7.61 2.86
N ASP A 126 -9.72 7.07 2.10
CA ASP A 126 -9.08 5.79 2.43
C ASP A 126 -8.36 5.82 3.79
N ALA A 127 -7.72 6.94 4.12
CA ALA A 127 -7.01 7.13 5.37
C ALA A 127 -7.97 7.01 6.58
N ARG A 128 -9.20 7.52 6.45
CA ARG A 128 -10.23 7.37 7.49
C ARG A 128 -10.64 5.92 7.65
N GLU A 129 -10.84 5.21 6.54
CA GLU A 129 -11.21 3.79 6.53
C GLU A 129 -10.17 2.88 7.20
N PHE A 130 -8.86 3.18 7.06
CA PHE A 130 -7.82 2.45 7.79
C PHE A 130 -8.01 2.51 9.31
N MET A 131 -8.45 3.66 9.83
CA MET A 131 -8.71 3.81 11.26
C MET A 131 -10.09 3.27 11.65
N ASP A 132 -11.13 3.49 10.84
CA ASP A 132 -12.50 3.06 11.13
C ASP A 132 -12.66 1.54 11.10
N SER A 133 -11.90 0.86 10.24
CA SER A 133 -11.81 -0.61 10.21
C SER A 133 -10.98 -1.20 11.36
N GLY A 134 -10.32 -0.37 12.18
CA GLY A 134 -9.42 -0.81 13.24
C GLY A 134 -8.09 -1.39 12.76
N MET A 135 -7.75 -1.26 11.47
CA MET A 135 -6.44 -1.68 10.95
C MET A 135 -5.30 -0.80 11.45
N VAL A 136 -5.61 0.44 11.81
CA VAL A 136 -4.68 1.41 12.41
C VAL A 136 -5.26 1.96 13.70
N ASP A 137 -4.48 1.84 14.78
CA ASP A 137 -4.74 2.55 16.03
C ASP A 137 -4.21 4.00 15.94
N PRO A 138 -5.03 5.03 16.21
CA PRO A 138 -4.61 6.43 16.11
C PRO A 138 -3.45 6.82 17.05
N GLN A 139 -3.37 6.25 18.26
CA GLN A 139 -2.32 6.59 19.22
C GLN A 139 -0.99 5.96 18.80
N GLU A 140 -1.02 4.72 18.35
CA GLU A 140 0.15 4.03 17.80
C GLU A 140 0.62 4.72 16.51
N PHE A 141 -0.30 5.16 15.64
CA PHE A 141 0.07 5.91 14.43
C PHE A 141 0.80 7.21 14.76
N ARG A 142 0.28 8.00 15.70
CA ARG A 142 0.95 9.20 16.21
C ARG A 142 2.34 8.88 16.76
N SER A 143 2.45 7.84 17.58
CA SER A 143 3.72 7.40 18.18
C SER A 143 4.75 7.00 17.12
N LEU A 144 4.34 6.21 16.13
CA LEU A 144 5.20 5.77 15.02
C LEU A 144 5.70 6.95 14.20
N VAL A 145 4.84 7.91 13.85
CA VAL A 145 5.22 9.12 13.11
C VAL A 145 6.20 9.97 13.92
N GLY A 146 5.93 10.22 15.20
CA GLY A 146 6.84 10.99 16.07
C GLY A 146 8.20 10.31 16.29
N SER A 147 8.27 8.98 16.12
CA SER A 147 9.51 8.21 16.23
C SER A 147 10.40 8.27 14.99
N ILE A 148 9.93 8.86 13.87
CA ILE A 148 10.72 9.00 12.66
C ILE A 148 11.93 9.91 12.96
N PRO A 149 13.18 9.44 12.74
CA PRO A 149 14.35 10.25 12.98
C PRO A 149 14.50 11.33 11.91
N ASP A 150 14.99 12.51 12.30
CA ASP A 150 15.17 13.67 11.41
C ASP A 150 16.01 13.32 10.17
N SER A 151 17.00 12.44 10.33
CA SER A 151 17.85 11.95 9.24
C SER A 151 17.09 11.19 8.16
N ALA A 152 15.94 10.59 8.47
CA ALA A 152 15.13 9.88 7.48
C ALA A 152 14.49 10.83 6.46
N TYR A 153 14.23 12.09 6.85
CA TYR A 153 13.68 13.11 5.96
C TYR A 153 14.68 13.63 4.91
N ALA A 154 15.98 13.35 5.06
CA ALA A 154 17.00 13.82 4.11
C ALA A 154 16.79 13.34 2.67
N LYS A 155 16.04 12.24 2.47
CA LYS A 155 15.68 11.71 1.14
C LYS A 155 14.40 12.31 0.55
N TYR A 156 13.70 13.15 1.31
CA TYR A 156 12.37 13.69 0.97
C TYR A 156 12.42 15.22 1.00
N PRO A 157 12.96 15.87 -0.05
CA PRO A 157 13.23 17.32 -0.04
C PRO A 157 11.97 18.19 0.08
N SER A 158 10.80 17.65 -0.25
CA SER A 158 9.50 18.32 -0.08
C SER A 158 8.92 18.19 1.31
N LEU A 159 9.51 17.37 2.19
CA LEU A 159 9.00 17.08 3.52
C LEU A 159 9.90 17.66 4.61
N SER A 160 9.28 18.11 5.68
CA SER A 160 9.94 18.37 6.95
C SER A 160 9.24 17.58 8.04
N LYS A 161 9.98 17.20 9.09
CA LYS A 161 9.42 16.48 10.23
C LYS A 161 8.23 17.22 10.86
N ALA A 162 8.45 18.48 11.23
CA ALA A 162 7.40 19.30 11.82
C ALA A 162 6.18 19.47 10.89
N GLY A 163 6.40 19.55 9.57
CA GLY A 163 5.32 19.58 8.59
C GLY A 163 4.49 18.29 8.57
N VAL A 164 5.16 17.13 8.52
CA VAL A 164 4.50 15.82 8.54
C VAL A 164 3.75 15.58 9.85
N GLU A 165 4.37 15.86 11.00
CA GLU A 165 3.73 15.74 12.31
C GLU A 165 2.48 16.63 12.41
N LYS A 166 2.57 17.89 11.97
CA LYS A 166 1.42 18.80 11.94
C LYS A 166 0.28 18.28 11.05
N THR A 167 0.59 17.77 9.86
CA THR A 167 -0.42 17.20 8.95
C THR A 167 -1.10 16.00 9.59
N VAL A 168 -0.33 15.11 10.22
CA VAL A 168 -0.87 13.94 10.93
C VAL A 168 -1.74 14.36 12.12
N GLU A 169 -1.32 15.31 12.94
CA GLU A 169 -2.14 15.80 14.05
C GLU A 169 -3.44 16.43 13.59
N THR A 170 -3.40 17.23 12.51
CA THR A 170 -4.60 17.84 11.93
C THR A 170 -5.59 16.77 11.49
N PHE A 171 -5.11 15.76 10.77
CA PHE A 171 -5.93 14.64 10.33
C PHE A 171 -6.54 13.83 11.50
N LEU A 172 -5.78 13.60 12.57
CA LEU A 172 -6.26 12.89 13.74
C LEU A 172 -7.28 13.69 14.56
N MET A 173 -7.15 15.02 14.61
CA MET A 173 -8.09 15.91 15.31
C MET A 173 -9.45 15.99 14.61
N GLU A 174 -9.49 15.95 13.28
CA GLU A 174 -10.75 15.94 12.51
C GLU A 174 -11.61 14.69 12.77
N LYS A 175 -11.04 13.66 13.41
CA LYS A 175 -11.70 12.39 13.71
C LYS A 175 -12.17 12.23 15.17
N SER A 176 -11.70 13.12 16.07
CA SER A 176 -12.04 13.08 17.51
C SER A 176 -13.34 13.81 17.79
#